data_AF-A0A6V7WQA1-F1
#
_entry.id   AF-A0A6V7WQA1-F1
#
_cell.length_a   1.000
_cell.length_b   1.000
_cell.length_c   1.000
_cell.angle_alpha   90.00
_cell.angle_beta   90.00
_cell.angle_gamma   90.00
#
_symmetry.space_group_name_H-M   'P 1'
#
loop_
_entity.id
_entity.type
_entity.pdbx_description
1 polymer ?
#
loop_
_entity_poly.entity_id
_entity_poly.type
_entity_poly.pdbx_seq_one_letter_code
_entity_poly.pdbx_strand_id
1 'polypeptide(L)'
;MTFGEELNIQEAPLAGTSGVQFLNWSARAWSHSTKDHFHDEWGFITVEPNGNATLMTAGNNGFTTYEVGEVTRNKMILTLKDIGRISFSRDLPVEDLRRTFIKHDDTYMEQILEMRTATHPRLGYLEHTRVVYTKIV
;
A
#
# COMPACT_ATOMS: atom_id res chain seq x y z
N MET A 1 10.65 -12.28 8.18
CA MET A 1 11.87 -11.44 8.19
C MET A 1 11.49 -10.09 8.74
N THR A 2 12.34 -9.45 9.56
CA THR A 2 12.07 -8.12 10.12
C THR A 2 12.68 -7.04 9.23
N PHE A 3 11.95 -5.97 8.96
CA PHE A 3 12.38 -4.86 8.11
C PHE A 3 12.00 -3.52 8.76
N GLY A 4 12.67 -2.45 8.35
CA GLY A 4 12.20 -1.08 8.59
C GLY A 4 11.48 -0.59 7.33
N GLU A 5 10.51 0.30 7.52
CA GLU A 5 9.82 0.97 6.42
C GLU A 5 9.59 2.44 6.76
N GLU A 6 9.76 3.30 5.76
CA GLU A 6 9.33 4.69 5.79
C GLU A 6 8.14 4.85 4.86
N LEU A 7 7.03 5.36 5.40
CA LEU A 7 5.82 5.69 4.66
C LEU A 7 5.63 7.21 4.65
N ASN A 8 5.47 7.77 3.46
CA ASN A 8 5.30 9.19 3.25
C ASN A 8 4.02 9.44 2.44
N ILE A 9 3.12 10.23 3.01
CA ILE A 9 1.84 10.61 2.41
C ILE A 9 1.73 12.13 2.49
N GLN A 10 1.63 12.79 1.34
CA GLN A 10 1.61 14.26 1.25
C GLN A 10 0.55 14.72 0.25
N GLU A 11 0.02 15.92 0.41
CA GLU A 11 -0.86 16.51 -0.60
C GLU A 11 -0.14 16.60 -1.95
N ALA A 12 -0.77 16.02 -2.99
CA ALA A 12 -0.34 16.26 -4.36
C ALA A 12 -0.86 17.61 -4.84
N PRO A 13 -0.19 18.26 -5.82
CA PRO A 13 -0.72 19.47 -6.45
C PRO A 13 -2.13 19.24 -6.99
N LEU A 14 -3.05 20.14 -6.65
CA LEU A 14 -4.43 20.11 -7.14
C LEU A 14 -4.46 20.38 -8.65
N ALA A 15 -4.89 19.40 -9.43
CA ALA A 15 -5.23 19.62 -10.82
C ALA A 15 -6.56 20.38 -10.89
N GLY A 16 -6.55 21.60 -11.45
CA GLY A 16 -7.75 22.44 -11.54
C GLY A 16 -8.91 21.83 -12.33
N THR A 17 -8.70 20.72 -13.04
CA THR A 17 -9.69 20.02 -13.85
C THR A 17 -10.27 18.76 -13.19
N SER A 18 -9.64 18.20 -12.17
CA SER A 18 -10.07 16.90 -11.61
C SER A 18 -11.18 17.02 -10.58
N GLY A 19 -11.23 18.14 -9.84
CA GLY A 19 -12.12 18.28 -8.68
C GLY A 19 -11.83 17.29 -7.55
N VAL A 20 -10.72 16.54 -7.63
CA VAL A 20 -10.35 15.45 -6.71
C VAL A 20 -8.96 15.73 -6.15
N GLN A 21 -8.84 15.71 -4.83
CA GLN A 21 -7.56 15.77 -4.13
C GLN A 21 -6.89 14.40 -4.18
N PHE A 22 -5.66 14.37 -4.68
CA PHE A 22 -4.78 13.21 -4.59
C PHE A 22 -3.72 13.46 -3.51
N LEU A 23 -3.28 12.41 -2.83
CA LEU A 23 -2.12 12.45 -1.96
C LEU A 23 -1.01 11.64 -2.64
N ASN A 24 0.18 12.22 -2.75
CA ASN A 24 1.39 11.50 -3.10
C ASN A 24 1.62 10.38 -2.08
N TRP A 25 1.96 9.20 -2.57
CA TRP A 25 2.26 8.02 -1.78
C TRP A 25 3.68 7.55 -2.07
N SER A 26 4.46 7.27 -1.03
CA SER A 26 5.67 6.45 -1.17
C SER A 26 5.92 5.60 0.07
N ALA A 27 6.24 4.31 -0.13
CA ALA A 27 6.70 3.43 0.93
C ALA A 27 8.05 2.81 0.53
N ARG A 28 9.03 2.84 1.45
CA ARG A 28 10.38 2.34 1.21
C ARG A 28 10.80 1.42 2.33
N ALA A 29 11.15 0.18 2.01
CA ALA A 29 11.48 -0.86 2.97
C ALA A 29 12.94 -1.31 2.85
N TRP A 30 13.56 -1.60 3.99
CA TRP A 30 14.95 -2.08 4.08
C TRP A 30 15.12 -3.14 5.17
N SER A 31 16.14 -3.98 4.99
CA SER A 31 16.57 -4.97 5.96
C SER A 31 16.86 -4.33 7.32
N HIS A 32 16.25 -4.85 8.38
CA HIS A 32 16.55 -4.36 9.73
C HIS A 32 18.03 -4.58 10.09
N SER A 33 18.59 -5.73 9.70
CA SER A 33 19.95 -6.16 10.08
C SER A 33 21.04 -5.56 9.19
N THR A 34 20.86 -5.60 7.87
CA THR A 34 21.92 -5.20 6.92
C THR A 34 21.73 -3.80 6.37
N LYS A 35 20.55 -3.21 6.53
CA LYS A 35 20.12 -1.96 5.87
C LYS A 35 20.05 -2.04 4.35
N ASP A 36 20.21 -3.24 3.78
CA ASP A 36 20.00 -3.45 2.35
C ASP A 36 18.56 -3.09 1.96
N HIS A 37 18.44 -2.49 0.79
CA HIS A 37 17.16 -2.13 0.20
C HIS A 37 16.32 -3.38 -0.13
N PHE A 38 15.01 -3.33 0.13
CA PHE A 38 14.08 -4.42 -0.18
C PHE A 38 13.05 -4.03 -1.24
N HIS A 39 12.14 -3.13 -0.90
CA HIS A 39 10.97 -2.82 -1.71
C HIS A 39 10.73 -1.32 -1.67
N ASP A 40 10.42 -0.75 -2.83
CA ASP A 40 9.85 0.59 -2.89
C ASP A 40 8.55 0.55 -3.69
N GLU A 41 7.58 1.34 -3.27
CA GLU A 41 6.39 1.67 -4.06
C GLU A 41 6.11 3.17 -4.03
N TRP A 42 5.64 3.69 -5.16
CA TRP A 42 5.17 5.08 -5.30
C TRP A 42 3.83 5.15 -6.00
N GLY A 43 3.05 6.18 -5.71
CA GLY A 43 1.90 6.51 -6.51
C GLY A 43 1.00 7.52 -5.85
N PHE A 44 -0.31 7.29 -5.89
CA PHE A 44 -1.30 8.23 -5.38
C PHE A 44 -2.42 7.50 -4.63
N ILE A 45 -2.87 8.10 -3.53
CA ILE A 45 -4.09 7.73 -2.83
C ILE A 45 -5.09 8.87 -2.88
N THR A 46 -6.37 8.56 -3.05
CA THR A 46 -7.46 9.53 -2.97
C THR A 46 -8.63 8.95 -2.19
N VAL A 47 -9.40 9.82 -1.53
CA VAL A 47 -10.58 9.46 -0.74
C VAL A 47 -11.72 10.39 -1.13
N GLU A 48 -12.83 9.82 -1.57
CA GLU A 48 -14.07 10.53 -1.87
C GLU A 48 -14.80 10.94 -0.57
N PRO A 49 -15.68 11.97 -0.61
CA PRO A 49 -16.45 12.40 0.55
C PRO A 49 -17.34 11.32 1.18
N ASN A 50 -17.71 10.28 0.42
CA ASN A 50 -18.50 9.14 0.89
C ASN A 50 -17.65 8.08 1.61
N GLY A 51 -16.32 8.25 1.68
CA GLY A 51 -15.39 7.31 2.30
C GLY A 51 -14.73 6.33 1.33
N ASN A 52 -15.11 6.29 0.05
CA ASN A 52 -14.43 5.43 -0.94
C ASN A 52 -12.98 5.87 -1.09
N ALA A 53 -12.05 4.91 -1.01
CA ALA A 53 -10.64 5.13 -1.19
C ALA A 53 -10.11 4.35 -2.39
N THR A 54 -9.14 4.93 -3.07
CA THR A 54 -8.38 4.30 -4.15
C THR A 54 -6.90 4.59 -3.95
N LEU A 55 -6.08 3.54 -4.00
CA LEU A 55 -4.62 3.61 -4.02
C LEU A 55 -4.12 3.00 -5.31
N MET A 56 -3.29 3.74 -6.04
CA MET A 56 -2.55 3.22 -7.18
C MET A 56 -1.06 3.32 -6.89
N THR A 57 -0.31 2.23 -7.04
CA THR A 57 1.15 2.25 -6.87
C THR A 57 1.88 1.58 -8.02
N ALA A 58 3.15 1.95 -8.18
CA ALA A 58 4.14 1.28 -9.00
C ALA A 58 5.32 0.91 -8.10
N GLY A 59 5.68 -0.38 -8.08
CA GLY A 59 6.75 -0.94 -7.27
C GLY A 59 8.04 -1.15 -8.05
N ASN A 60 9.17 -1.13 -7.35
CA ASN A 60 10.49 -1.47 -7.91
C ASN A 60 10.63 -2.96 -8.29
N ASN A 61 9.65 -3.79 -7.93
CA ASN A 61 9.49 -5.16 -8.40
C ASN A 61 8.91 -5.26 -9.83
N GLY A 62 8.52 -4.12 -10.44
CA GLY A 62 7.94 -4.06 -11.77
C GLY A 62 6.43 -4.28 -11.79
N PHE A 63 5.75 -4.19 -10.63
CA PHE A 63 4.30 -4.33 -10.51
C PHE A 63 3.64 -2.97 -10.37
N THR A 64 2.43 -2.84 -10.90
CA THR A 64 1.53 -1.74 -10.57
C THR A 64 0.27 -2.29 -9.94
N THR A 65 -0.20 -1.71 -8.85
CA THR A 65 -1.46 -2.12 -8.20
C THR A 65 -2.50 -1.03 -8.33
N TYR A 66 -3.74 -1.45 -8.47
CA TYR A 66 -4.92 -0.62 -8.32
C TYR A 66 -5.76 -1.24 -7.20
N GLU A 67 -5.78 -0.60 -6.04
CA GLU A 67 -6.47 -1.05 -4.84
C GLU A 67 -7.65 -0.12 -4.54
N VAL A 68 -8.80 -0.68 -4.18
CA VAL A 68 -10.03 0.06 -3.85
C VAL A 68 -10.61 -0.38 -2.52
N GLY A 69 -11.29 0.52 -1.83
CA GLY A 69 -12.02 0.16 -0.63
C GLY A 69 -12.60 1.37 0.09
N GLU A 70 -12.64 1.31 1.41
CA GLU A 70 -13.38 2.30 2.20
C GLU A 70 -12.56 2.77 3.42
N VAL A 71 -12.74 4.04 3.75
CA VAL A 71 -12.29 4.67 4.98
C VAL A 71 -13.45 4.75 5.95
N THR A 72 -13.21 4.24 7.15
CA THR A 72 -14.08 4.40 8.32
C THR A 72 -13.28 5.08 9.43
N ARG A 73 -13.90 5.29 10.59
CA ARG A 73 -13.21 5.90 11.73
C ARG A 73 -11.96 5.11 12.08
N ASN A 74 -10.80 5.77 11.96
CA ASN A 74 -9.48 5.22 12.30
C ASN A 74 -9.07 3.95 11.53
N LYS A 75 -9.77 3.59 10.45
CA LYS A 75 -9.46 2.38 9.69
C LYS A 75 -9.73 2.57 8.21
N MET A 76 -8.80 2.11 7.38
CA MET A 76 -8.98 1.99 5.93
C MET A 76 -8.68 0.56 5.53
N ILE A 77 -9.52 -0.02 4.67
CA ILE A 77 -9.28 -1.35 4.08
C ILE A 77 -9.35 -1.18 2.58
N LEU A 78 -8.28 -1.59 1.89
CA LEU A 78 -8.16 -1.60 0.43
C LEU A 78 -7.99 -3.04 -0.04
N THR A 79 -8.61 -3.37 -1.16
CA THR A 79 -8.50 -4.67 -1.81
C THR A 79 -8.04 -4.47 -3.25
N LEU A 80 -7.16 -5.34 -3.72
CA LEU A 80 -6.67 -5.32 -5.09
C LEU A 80 -7.82 -5.46 -6.08
N LYS A 81 -7.94 -4.49 -6.96
CA LYS A 81 -8.88 -4.49 -8.07
C LYS A 81 -8.20 -4.95 -9.36
N ASP A 82 -6.96 -4.52 -9.58
CA ASP A 82 -6.16 -4.92 -10.74
C ASP A 82 -4.65 -4.85 -10.44
N ILE A 83 -3.87 -5.64 -11.17
CA ILE A 83 -2.41 -5.69 -11.06
C ILE A 83 -1.74 -5.77 -12.44
N GLY A 84 -0.97 -4.75 -12.76
CA GLY A 84 -0.11 -4.70 -13.93
C GLY A 84 1.29 -5.23 -13.64
N ARG A 85 1.94 -5.82 -14.66
CA ARG A 85 3.32 -6.32 -14.58
C ARG A 85 4.06 -5.92 -15.83
N ILE A 86 5.28 -5.41 -15.68
CA ILE A 86 6.18 -5.21 -16.82
C ILE A 86 6.62 -6.58 -17.36
N SER A 87 6.82 -6.66 -18.68
CA SER A 87 7.00 -7.92 -19.42
C SER A 87 8.22 -8.75 -19.02
N PHE A 88 9.22 -8.13 -18.39
CA PHE A 88 10.46 -8.77 -17.95
C PHE A 88 10.62 -8.78 -16.43
N SER A 89 9.58 -8.40 -15.68
CA SER A 89 9.58 -8.61 -14.23
C SER A 89 9.56 -10.10 -13.94
N ARG A 90 10.19 -10.50 -12.83
CA ARG A 90 10.04 -11.85 -12.32
C ARG A 90 8.55 -12.06 -12.06
N ASP A 91 7.98 -13.10 -12.64
CA ASP A 91 6.59 -13.46 -12.39
C ASP A 91 6.45 -13.92 -10.93
N LEU A 92 6.15 -12.97 -10.04
CA LEU A 92 5.72 -13.27 -8.69
C LEU A 92 4.21 -13.49 -8.77
N PRO A 93 3.71 -14.66 -8.35
CA PRO A 93 2.35 -15.09 -8.64
C PRO A 93 1.33 -14.41 -7.73
N VAL A 94 1.46 -13.12 -7.41
CA VAL A 94 0.48 -12.38 -6.59
C VAL A 94 -0.83 -12.25 -7.38
N GLU A 95 -1.91 -12.84 -6.90
CA GLU A 95 -3.22 -12.78 -7.56
C GLU A 95 -4.19 -11.81 -6.87
N ASP A 96 -3.96 -11.57 -5.57
CA ASP A 96 -4.85 -10.78 -4.75
C ASP A 96 -4.06 -10.14 -3.60
N LEU A 97 -4.54 -9.01 -3.12
CA LEU A 97 -3.93 -8.29 -2.01
C LEU A 97 -5.01 -7.53 -1.23
N ARG A 98 -4.86 -7.52 0.10
CA ARG A 98 -5.66 -6.70 1.01
C ARG A 98 -4.73 -5.89 1.90
N ARG A 99 -4.90 -4.58 1.90
CA ARG A 99 -4.15 -3.65 2.74
C ARG A 99 -5.08 -3.02 3.76
N THR A 100 -4.73 -3.15 5.04
CA THR A 100 -5.47 -2.54 6.14
C THR A 100 -4.60 -1.53 6.86
N PHE A 101 -5.07 -0.31 6.98
CA PHE A 101 -4.51 0.70 7.88
C PHE A 101 -5.37 0.83 9.12
N ILE A 102 -4.74 0.92 10.28
CA ILE A 102 -5.39 1.17 11.57
C ILE A 102 -4.65 2.32 12.24
N LYS A 103 -5.35 3.44 12.47
CA LYS A 103 -4.85 4.56 13.27
C LYS A 103 -5.14 4.25 14.74
N HIS A 104 -4.11 3.95 15.52
CA HIS A 104 -4.26 3.68 16.95
C HIS A 104 -4.50 4.98 17.72
N ASP A 105 -3.70 6.00 17.45
CA ASP A 105 -3.81 7.35 18.00
C ASP A 105 -3.15 8.38 17.06
N ASP A 106 -2.80 9.57 17.53
CA ASP A 106 -2.17 10.63 16.71
C ASP A 106 -0.67 10.39 16.44
N THR A 107 -0.08 9.40 17.12
CA THR A 107 1.34 9.04 17.06
C THR A 107 1.54 7.72 16.31
N TYR A 108 0.64 6.75 16.48
CA TYR A 108 0.80 5.40 15.97
C TYR A 108 -0.24 5.00 14.92
N MET A 109 0.25 4.35 13.87
CA MET A 109 -0.56 3.70 12.84
C MET A 109 0.02 2.33 12.53
N GLU A 110 -0.83 1.36 12.21
CA GLU A 110 -0.46 0.02 11.77
C GLU A 110 -0.90 -0.20 10.32
N GLN A 111 -0.04 -0.81 9.51
CA GLN A 111 -0.36 -1.36 8.20
C GLN A 111 -0.24 -2.88 8.28
N ILE A 112 -1.27 -3.58 7.79
CA ILE A 112 -1.27 -5.02 7.58
C ILE A 112 -1.48 -5.25 6.09
N LEU A 113 -0.55 -5.98 5.47
CA LEU A 113 -0.66 -6.41 4.08
C LEU A 113 -0.84 -7.93 4.05
N GLU A 114 -1.94 -8.36 3.45
CA GLU A 114 -2.23 -9.77 3.25
C GLU A 114 -2.30 -10.02 1.74
N MET A 115 -1.84 -11.18 1.30
CA MET A 115 -1.82 -11.52 -0.12
C MET A 115 -2.34 -12.91 -0.37
N ARG A 116 -2.81 -13.12 -1.60
CA ARG A 116 -3.01 -14.43 -2.18
C ARG A 116 -2.15 -14.55 -3.41
N THR A 117 -1.47 -15.68 -3.53
CA THR A 117 -0.68 -16.03 -4.69
C THR A 117 -1.29 -17.23 -5.40
N ALA A 118 -0.86 -17.50 -6.63
CA ALA A 118 -1.30 -18.68 -7.41
C ALA A 118 -1.06 -20.01 -6.67
N THR A 119 -0.15 -20.03 -5.69
CA THR A 119 0.16 -21.24 -4.93
C THR A 119 -0.45 -21.23 -3.52
N HIS A 120 -0.53 -20.06 -2.86
CA HIS A 120 -0.94 -19.96 -1.46
C HIS A 120 -1.54 -18.59 -1.09
N PRO A 121 -2.58 -18.54 -0.22
CA PRO A 121 -3.44 -19.66 0.18
C PRO A 121 -4.42 -20.03 -0.94
N ARG A 122 -5.04 -21.22 -0.86
CA ARG A 122 -6.06 -21.64 -1.86
C ARG A 122 -7.34 -20.80 -1.79
N LEU A 123 -7.68 -20.27 -0.62
CA LEU A 123 -8.84 -19.43 -0.36
C LEU A 123 -8.46 -18.34 0.65
N GLY A 124 -9.01 -17.14 0.49
CA GLY A 124 -8.76 -16.00 1.38
C GLY A 124 -7.36 -15.39 1.20
N TYR A 125 -6.83 -14.80 2.27
CA TYR A 125 -5.53 -14.14 2.28
C TYR A 125 -4.63 -14.72 3.37
N LEU A 126 -3.32 -14.64 3.16
CA LEU A 126 -2.31 -14.88 4.19
C LEU A 126 -1.58 -13.58 4.48
N GLU A 127 -1.33 -13.29 5.76
CA GLU A 127 -0.52 -12.14 6.14
C GLU A 127 0.87 -12.22 5.50
N HIS A 128 1.21 -11.17 4.75
CA HIS A 128 2.52 -11.02 4.14
C HIS A 128 3.42 -10.14 4.99
N THR A 129 2.91 -8.97 5.41
CA THR A 129 3.63 -8.02 6.25
C THR A 129 2.71 -7.34 7.25
N ARG A 130 3.32 -6.91 8.36
CA ARG A 130 2.69 -6.07 9.38
C ARG A 130 3.72 -5.07 9.88
N VAL A 131 3.37 -3.80 9.89
CA VAL A 131 4.26 -2.70 10.26
C VAL A 131 3.50 -1.74 11.16
N VAL A 132 4.14 -1.29 12.25
CA VAL A 132 3.64 -0.22 13.11
C VAL A 132 4.56 0.99 12.94
N TYR A 133 4.00 2.10 12.47
CA TYR A 133 4.69 3.35 12.25
C TYR A 133 4.54 4.27 13.46
N THR A 134 5.58 5.05 13.71
CA THR A 134 5.53 6.22 14.58
C THR A 134 5.55 7.46 13.69
N LYS A 135 4.64 8.40 13.91
CA LYS A 135 4.61 9.67 13.19
C LYS A 135 5.89 10.46 13.49
N ILE A 136 6.59 10.90 12.45
CA ILE A 136 7.87 11.63 12.56
C ILE A 136 7.77 13.10 12.14
N VAL A 137 6.80 13.47 11.29
CA VAL A 137 6.52 14.84 10.82
C VAL A 137 5.04 14.99 10.52
#